data_AF-A0A947RZ76-F1
#
_entry.id   AF-A0A947RZ76-F1
#
_cell.length_a   1.000
_cell.length_b   1.000
_cell.length_c   1.000
_cell.angle_alpha   90.00
_cell.angle_beta   90.00
_cell.angle_gamma   90.00
#
_symmetry.space_group_name_H-M   'P 1'
#
loop_
_entity.id
_entity.type
_entity.pdbx_description
1 polymer ?
#
loop_
_entity_poly.entity_id
_entity_poly.type
_entity_poly.pdbx_seq_one_letter_code
_entity_poly.pdbx_strand_id
1 'polypeptide(L)'
;KIRSSVRLRESASLGKTIFEHDPKCSSSLDFYNLTSEILAAESRDIKIVIKEFSFYAPKAGSVYVLGDFNGWEKSEANRLAKLESGDWAAHFTLDKGRYRYKFLVDDEWTKDPHNDVAESNVFGTTDSVIEI
;
A
#
# COMPACT_ATOMS: atom_id res chain seq x y z
N LYS A 1 11.56 34.79 -2.53
CA LYS A 1 12.93 35.31 -2.29
C LYS A 1 13.38 34.84 -0.91
N ILE A 2 14.15 33.75 -0.82
CA ILE A 2 14.57 33.18 0.48
C ILE A 2 15.45 34.22 1.18
N ARG A 3 15.10 34.61 2.40
CA ARG A 3 15.93 35.52 3.22
C ARG A 3 17.13 34.71 3.71
N SER A 4 18.32 34.96 3.17
CA SER A 4 19.56 34.39 3.72
C SER A 4 19.84 35.05 5.08
N SER A 5 19.43 34.40 6.17
CA SER A 5 19.72 34.89 7.52
C SER A 5 21.21 34.71 7.83
N VAL A 6 21.77 35.60 8.66
CA VAL A 6 23.18 35.56 9.08
C VAL A 6 23.55 34.19 9.68
N ARG A 7 22.60 33.57 10.40
CA ARG A 7 22.80 32.27 11.04
C ARG A 7 22.91 31.09 10.07
N LEU A 8 22.24 31.15 8.91
CA LEU A 8 22.41 30.15 7.84
C LEU A 8 23.83 30.20 7.23
N ARG A 9 24.42 31.39 7.15
CA ARG A 9 25.79 31.57 6.65
C ARG A 9 26.83 31.11 7.67
N GLU A 10 26.59 31.37 8.95
CA GLU A 10 27.43 30.94 10.06
C GLU A 10 27.44 29.41 10.20
N SER A 11 26.27 28.77 10.13
CA SER A 11 26.17 27.30 10.17
C SER A 11 26.89 26.64 9.00
N ALA A 12 26.81 27.23 7.80
CA ALA A 12 27.54 26.76 6.61
C ALA A 12 29.07 26.85 6.77
N SER A 13 29.58 27.92 7.40
CA SER A 13 31.02 28.04 7.70
C SER A 13 31.50 27.03 8.73
N LEU A 14 30.60 26.54 9.59
CA LEU A 14 30.89 25.54 10.62
C LEU A 14 30.62 24.11 10.15
N GLY A 15 30.14 23.92 8.91
CA GLY A 15 29.81 22.61 8.35
C GLY A 15 28.65 21.91 9.06
N LYS A 16 27.82 22.64 9.81
CA LYS A 16 26.67 22.10 10.54
C LYS A 16 25.37 22.53 9.88
N THR A 17 24.34 21.71 9.96
CA THR A 17 23.01 22.11 9.48
C THR A 17 22.42 23.18 10.42
N ILE A 18 21.55 24.06 9.89
CA ILE A 18 20.87 25.07 10.73
C ILE A 18 20.03 24.45 11.83
N PHE A 19 19.54 23.23 11.60
CA PHE A 19 18.80 22.43 12.57
C PHE A 19 19.66 22.00 13.76
N GLU A 20 20.95 21.74 13.53
CA GLU A 20 21.91 21.37 14.58
C GLU A 20 22.55 22.60 15.24
N HIS A 21 22.75 23.67 14.48
CA HIS A 21 23.44 24.88 14.92
C HIS A 21 22.52 25.84 15.69
N ASP A 22 21.28 26.04 15.24
CA ASP A 22 20.28 26.84 15.95
C ASP A 22 18.84 26.41 15.57
N PRO A 23 18.30 25.37 16.23
CA PRO A 23 17.00 24.80 15.90
C PRO A 23 15.83 25.77 16.08
N LYS A 24 15.98 26.82 16.91
CA LYS A 24 14.91 27.80 17.23
C LYS A 24 14.97 29.06 16.37
N CYS A 25 15.89 29.16 15.43
CA CYS A 25 15.97 30.30 14.52
C CYS A 25 14.69 30.41 13.67
N SER A 26 14.24 31.64 13.38
CA SER A 26 13.09 31.89 12.50
C SER A 26 13.20 31.14 11.17
N SER A 27 14.40 31.04 10.60
CA SER A 27 14.63 30.27 9.37
C SER A 27 14.36 28.77 9.56
N SER A 28 14.83 28.17 10.66
CA SER A 28 14.58 26.75 10.98
C SER A 28 13.07 26.50 11.16
N LEU A 29 12.39 27.40 11.88
CA LEU A 29 10.95 27.31 12.11
C LEU A 29 10.14 27.46 10.81
N ASP A 30 10.53 28.39 9.92
CA ASP A 30 9.89 28.56 8.61
C ASP A 30 10.02 27.29 7.74
N PHE A 31 11.19 26.63 7.79
CA PHE A 31 11.39 25.34 7.13
C PHE A 31 10.48 24.25 7.71
N TYR A 32 10.38 24.14 9.04
CA TYR A 32 9.49 23.18 9.68
C TYR A 32 8.01 23.45 9.39
N ASN A 33 7.61 24.71 9.33
CA ASN A 33 6.24 25.10 9.00
C ASN A 33 5.90 24.76 7.54
N LEU A 34 6.78 25.09 6.60
CA LEU A 34 6.62 24.70 5.19
C LEU A 34 6.60 23.18 5.03
N THR A 35 7.47 22.46 5.76
CA THR A 35 7.50 20.99 5.73
C THR A 35 6.19 20.41 6.27
N SER A 36 5.67 20.97 7.36
CA SER A 36 4.37 20.57 7.93
C SER A 36 3.22 20.87 6.96
N GLU A 37 3.26 22.00 6.27
CA GLU A 37 2.27 22.38 5.26
C GLU A 37 2.33 21.45 4.05
N ILE A 38 3.53 21.12 3.56
CA ILE A 38 3.73 20.15 2.47
C ILE A 38 3.22 18.77 2.89
N LEU A 39 3.56 18.30 4.10
CA LEU A 39 3.07 17.01 4.62
C LEU A 39 1.55 16.98 4.76
N ALA A 40 0.93 18.08 5.19
CA ALA A 40 -0.52 18.22 5.29
C ALA A 40 -1.22 18.39 3.93
N ALA A 41 -0.54 18.94 2.93
CA ALA A 41 -1.05 19.09 1.56
C ALA A 41 -0.84 17.83 0.70
N GLU A 42 0.22 17.05 0.98
CA GLU A 42 0.51 15.76 0.34
C GLU A 42 -0.21 14.60 1.01
N SER A 43 -0.72 14.77 2.24
CA SER A 43 -1.79 13.94 2.78
C SER A 43 -3.11 14.24 2.06
N ARG A 44 -3.14 14.08 0.73
CA ARG A 44 -4.37 13.62 0.07
C ARG A 44 -4.73 12.34 0.79
N ASP A 45 -5.91 12.26 1.40
CA ASP A 45 -6.40 11.10 2.15
C ASP A 45 -5.96 9.75 1.54
N ILE A 46 -4.77 9.25 1.91
CA ILE A 46 -4.35 7.92 1.52
C ILE A 46 -5.11 7.02 2.49
N LYS A 47 -6.38 6.76 2.15
CA LYS A 47 -7.23 5.80 2.86
C LYS A 47 -6.76 4.42 2.46
N ILE A 48 -5.68 4.03 3.11
CA ILE A 48 -5.14 2.69 3.05
C ILE A 48 -6.04 1.82 3.92
N VAL A 49 -6.60 0.76 3.33
CA VAL A 49 -7.39 -0.24 4.04
C VAL A 49 -6.65 -1.56 4.00
N ILE A 50 -6.54 -2.21 5.15
CA ILE A 50 -6.04 -3.58 5.22
C ILE A 50 -7.21 -4.52 4.94
N LYS A 51 -7.13 -5.23 3.83
CA LYS A 51 -8.12 -6.23 3.43
C LYS A 51 -7.56 -7.63 3.60
N GLU A 52 -8.26 -8.46 4.37
CA GLU A 52 -7.99 -9.89 4.41
C GLU A 52 -8.67 -10.58 3.22
N PHE A 53 -7.91 -11.45 2.56
CA PHE A 53 -8.40 -12.41 1.59
C PHE A 53 -8.26 -13.80 2.18
N SER A 54 -9.35 -14.58 2.14
CA SER A 54 -9.36 -15.94 2.64
C SER A 54 -10.03 -16.91 1.66
N PHE A 55 -9.58 -18.16 1.69
CA PHE A 55 -10.09 -19.22 0.82
C PHE A 55 -10.02 -20.58 1.51
N TYR A 56 -11.14 -21.30 1.58
CA TYR A 56 -11.18 -22.63 2.19
C TYR A 56 -10.69 -23.70 1.21
N ALA A 57 -9.51 -24.28 1.48
CA ALA A 57 -8.93 -25.34 0.64
C ALA A 57 -7.99 -26.25 1.46
N PRO A 58 -8.53 -27.13 2.31
CA PRO A 58 -7.71 -27.95 3.21
C PRO A 58 -6.73 -28.88 2.48
N LYS A 59 -7.07 -29.30 1.25
CA LYS A 59 -6.27 -30.21 0.44
C LYS A 59 -5.30 -29.51 -0.53
N ALA A 60 -5.38 -28.19 -0.68
CA ALA A 60 -4.50 -27.49 -1.61
C ALA A 60 -3.04 -27.51 -1.14
N GLY A 61 -2.10 -27.49 -2.08
CA GLY A 61 -0.67 -27.33 -1.85
C GLY A 61 -0.24 -25.85 -1.85
N SER A 62 -0.91 -25.02 -2.64
CA SER A 62 -0.67 -23.59 -2.72
C SER A 62 -1.92 -22.80 -3.12
N VAL A 63 -2.09 -21.63 -2.51
CA VAL A 63 -3.14 -20.68 -2.86
C VAL A 63 -2.49 -19.31 -3.01
N TYR A 64 -2.74 -18.65 -4.14
CA TYR A 64 -2.32 -17.28 -4.40
C TYR A 64 -3.55 -16.42 -4.69
N VAL A 65 -3.47 -15.14 -4.35
CA VAL A 65 -4.46 -14.15 -4.79
C VAL A 65 -3.84 -13.24 -5.85
N LEU A 66 -4.50 -13.12 -6.99
CA LEU A 66 -4.03 -12.34 -8.14
C LEU A 66 -5.11 -11.34 -8.52
N GLY A 67 -4.73 -10.10 -8.76
CA GLY A 67 -5.68 -9.04 -9.06
C GLY A 67 -5.01 -7.76 -9.53
N ASP A 68 -5.84 -6.73 -9.74
CA ASP A 68 -5.38 -5.44 -10.27
C ASP A 68 -4.30 -4.79 -9.37
N PHE A 69 -4.33 -5.05 -8.05
CA PHE A 69 -3.38 -4.53 -7.07
C PHE A 69 -1.98 -5.16 -7.12
N ASN A 70 -1.82 -6.31 -7.79
CA ASN A 70 -0.52 -6.98 -7.95
C ASN A 70 -0.20 -7.33 -9.41
N GLY A 71 -0.85 -6.64 -10.35
CA GLY A 71 -0.62 -6.80 -11.78
C GLY A 71 -0.99 -8.18 -12.32
N TRP A 72 -1.78 -8.98 -11.59
CA TRP A 72 -2.11 -10.35 -11.93
C TRP A 72 -0.89 -11.30 -12.02
N GLU A 73 0.21 -10.98 -11.33
CA GLU A 73 1.45 -11.75 -11.37
C GLU A 73 1.59 -12.73 -10.20
N LYS A 74 1.88 -14.01 -10.53
CA LYS A 74 2.20 -15.04 -9.53
C LYS A 74 3.56 -14.75 -8.89
N SER A 75 3.55 -14.45 -7.59
CA SER A 75 4.76 -14.26 -6.79
C SER A 75 4.54 -14.81 -5.38
N GLU A 76 5.63 -15.15 -4.69
CA GLU A 76 5.57 -15.59 -3.29
C GLU A 76 5.01 -14.51 -2.35
N ALA A 77 5.11 -13.23 -2.72
CA ALA A 77 4.51 -12.13 -1.96
C ALA A 77 2.97 -12.19 -1.96
N ASN A 78 2.38 -12.89 -2.93
CA ASN A 78 0.93 -12.99 -3.12
C ASN A 78 0.37 -14.34 -2.63
N ARG A 79 1.20 -15.18 -1.99
CA ARG A 79 0.83 -16.50 -1.49
C ARG A 79 0.09 -16.37 -0.16
N LEU A 80 -1.03 -17.08 -0.02
CA LEU A 80 -1.77 -17.14 1.23
C LEU A 80 -1.08 -18.12 2.20
N ALA A 81 -1.20 -17.85 3.49
CA ALA A 81 -0.74 -18.74 4.54
C ALA A 81 -1.84 -19.78 4.86
N LYS A 82 -1.45 -21.06 4.95
CA LYS A 82 -2.36 -22.13 5.37
C LYS A 82 -2.56 -22.10 6.88
N LEU A 83 -3.81 -22.04 7.31
CA LEU A 83 -4.24 -22.08 8.70
C LEU A 83 -4.58 -23.51 9.11
N GLU A 84 -4.58 -23.79 10.41
CA GLU A 84 -4.91 -25.13 10.96
C GLU A 84 -6.35 -25.55 10.66
N SER A 85 -7.27 -24.59 10.45
CA SER A 85 -8.67 -24.84 10.08
C SER A 85 -8.85 -25.40 8.67
N GLY A 86 -7.80 -25.35 7.82
CA GLY A 86 -7.88 -25.66 6.39
C GLY A 86 -8.17 -24.44 5.51
N ASP A 87 -8.33 -23.27 6.12
CA ASP A 87 -8.40 -22.00 5.42
C ASP A 87 -7.01 -21.51 5.01
N TRP A 88 -6.98 -20.73 3.94
CA TRP A 88 -5.84 -19.96 3.50
C TRP A 88 -6.15 -18.49 3.72
N ALA A 89 -5.22 -17.70 4.25
CA ALA A 89 -5.44 -16.27 4.47
C ALA A 89 -4.19 -15.42 4.22
N ALA A 90 -4.40 -14.19 3.76
CA ALA A 90 -3.37 -13.15 3.69
C ALA A 90 -3.99 -11.76 3.78
N HIS A 91 -3.22 -10.81 4.30
CA HIS A 91 -3.62 -9.41 4.44
C HIS A 91 -2.92 -8.58 3.37
N PHE A 92 -3.70 -7.78 2.63
CA PHE A 92 -3.19 -6.86 1.62
C PHE A 92 -3.57 -5.43 1.99
N THR A 93 -2.62 -4.55 1.77
CA THR A 93 -2.76 -3.11 1.96
C THR A 93 -3.22 -2.52 0.64
N LEU A 94 -4.48 -2.09 0.57
CA LEU A 94 -5.09 -1.58 -0.65
C LEU A 94 -5.50 -0.12 -0.47
N ASP A 95 -5.25 0.68 -1.49
CA ASP A 95 -5.81 2.03 -1.59
C ASP A 95 -7.30 1.95 -1.90
N LYS A 96 -8.06 2.98 -1.48
CA LYS A 96 -9.46 3.12 -1.85
C LYS A 96 -9.65 2.99 -3.36
N GLY A 97 -10.51 2.08 -3.79
CA GLY A 97 -10.66 1.75 -5.20
C GLY A 97 -11.39 0.44 -5.45
N ARG A 98 -11.60 0.17 -6.74
CA ARG A 98 -12.27 -1.03 -7.21
C ARG A 98 -11.26 -1.95 -7.87
N TYR A 99 -11.13 -3.17 -7.36
CA TYR A 99 -10.15 -4.14 -7.83
C TYR A 99 -10.82 -5.44 -8.24
N ARG A 100 -10.42 -5.97 -9.38
CA ARG A 100 -10.72 -7.35 -9.79
C ARG A 100 -9.63 -8.28 -9.26
N TYR A 101 -10.02 -9.47 -8.87
CA TYR A 101 -9.13 -10.50 -8.37
C TYR A 101 -9.67 -11.91 -8.60
N LYS A 102 -8.78 -12.89 -8.46
CA LYS A 102 -9.09 -14.32 -8.53
C LYS A 102 -8.07 -15.09 -7.72
N PHE A 103 -8.44 -16.28 -7.24
CA PHE A 103 -7.53 -17.19 -6.58
C PHE A 103 -6.89 -18.12 -7.60
N LEU A 104 -5.62 -18.44 -7.39
CA LEU A 104 -4.91 -19.48 -8.09
C LEU A 104 -4.61 -20.61 -7.08
N VAL A 105 -5.39 -21.68 -7.15
CA VAL A 105 -5.34 -22.82 -6.22
C VAL A 105 -4.68 -23.97 -6.97
N ASP A 106 -3.49 -24.37 -6.57
CA ASP A 106 -2.70 -25.42 -7.26
C ASP A 106 -2.64 -25.23 -8.79
N ASP A 107 -2.37 -23.99 -9.21
CA ASP A 107 -2.31 -23.54 -10.60
C ASP A 107 -3.66 -23.54 -11.37
N GLU A 108 -4.79 -23.71 -10.67
CA GLU A 108 -6.13 -23.57 -11.23
C GLU A 108 -6.81 -22.26 -10.81
N TRP A 109 -7.34 -21.55 -11.80
CA TRP A 109 -8.05 -20.29 -11.60
C TRP A 109 -9.41 -20.51 -10.96
N THR A 110 -9.57 -20.07 -9.72
CA THR A 110 -10.80 -20.22 -8.93
C THR A 110 -11.33 -18.86 -8.50
N LYS A 111 -12.61 -18.59 -8.78
CA LYS A 111 -13.28 -17.38 -8.28
C LYS A 111 -13.48 -17.48 -6.76
N ASP A 112 -13.60 -16.34 -6.10
CA ASP A 112 -13.96 -16.33 -4.69
C ASP A 112 -15.39 -16.87 -4.51
N PRO A 113 -15.60 -17.96 -3.76
CA PRO A 113 -16.93 -18.53 -3.50
C PRO A 113 -17.77 -17.65 -2.58
N HIS A 114 -17.14 -16.79 -1.78
CA HIS A 114 -17.81 -15.93 -0.79
C HIS A 114 -18.07 -14.51 -1.31
N ASN A 115 -17.68 -14.22 -2.55
CA ASN A 115 -17.92 -12.93 -3.19
C ASN A 115 -18.94 -13.07 -4.32
N ASP A 116 -20.14 -12.53 -4.08
CA ASP A 116 -21.23 -12.51 -5.06
C ASP A 116 -21.01 -11.48 -6.17
N VAL A 117 -20.12 -10.50 -5.96
CA VAL A 117 -19.81 -9.46 -6.95
C VAL A 117 -18.71 -9.96 -7.86
N ALA A 118 -19.07 -10.18 -9.12
CA ALA A 118 -18.15 -10.70 -10.13
C ALA A 118 -18.39 -10.04 -11.50
N GLU A 119 -17.33 -9.83 -12.26
CA GLU A 119 -17.37 -9.24 -13.60
C GLU A 119 -16.84 -10.21 -14.65
N SER A 120 -17.48 -10.17 -15.83
CA SER A 120 -17.00 -10.93 -16.98
C SER A 120 -15.74 -10.28 -17.55
N ASN A 121 -14.70 -11.07 -17.75
CA ASN A 121 -13.46 -10.61 -18.37
C ASN A 121 -13.41 -10.92 -19.87
N VAL A 122 -12.42 -10.35 -20.55
CA VAL A 122 -12.22 -10.50 -22.01
C VAL A 122 -11.92 -11.94 -22.45
N PHE A 123 -11.61 -12.82 -21.50
CA PHE A 123 -11.30 -14.23 -21.73
C PHE A 123 -12.53 -15.15 -21.56
N GLY A 124 -13.72 -14.57 -21.37
CA GLY A 124 -14.96 -15.34 -21.21
C GLY A 124 -15.08 -16.05 -19.86
N THR A 125 -14.22 -15.69 -18.90
CA THR A 125 -14.33 -16.14 -17.51
C THR A 125 -14.81 -14.98 -16.63
N THR A 126 -15.04 -15.25 -15.35
CA THR A 126 -15.47 -14.24 -14.39
C THR A 126 -14.39 -14.03 -13.33
N ASP A 127 -14.17 -12.77 -12.99
CA ASP A 127 -13.27 -12.32 -11.92
C ASP A 127 -14.11 -11.77 -10.76
N SER A 128 -13.69 -12.03 -9.54
CA SER A 128 -14.33 -11.47 -8.34
C SER A 128 -13.95 -9.99 -8.22
N VAL A 129 -14.85 -9.15 -7.71
CA VAL A 129 -14.62 -7.71 -7.56
C VAL A 129 -14.77 -7.29 -6.12
N ILE A 130 -13.82 -6.51 -5.63
CA ILE A 130 -13.91 -5.83 -4.33
C ILE A 130 -13.85 -4.32 -4.52
N GLU A 131 -14.59 -3.62 -3.67
CA GLU A 131 -14.50 -2.17 -3.53
C GLU A 131 -14.00 -1.87 -2.11
N ILE A 132 -12.93 -1.08 -2.06
CA ILE A 132 -12.24 -0.62 -0.85
C ILE A 132 -12.57 0.84 -0.62
#